data_AF-A0A5J4VHF2-F1
#
_entry.id   AF-A0A5J4VHF2-F1
#
_cell.length_a   1.000
_cell.length_b   1.000
_cell.length_c   1.000
_cell.angle_alpha   90.00
_cell.angle_beta   90.00
_cell.angle_gamma   90.00
#
_symmetry.space_group_name_H-M   'P 1'
#
loop_
_entity.id
_entity.type
_entity.pdbx_description
1 polymer ?
#
loop_
_entity_poly.entity_id
_entity_poly.type
_entity_poly.pdbx_seq_one_letter_code
_entity_poly.pdbx_strand_id
1 'polypeptide(L)'
;MDSFVFHSPTKILFGKDSIQKIGSEIKNYGVNKVLILFGGGSVKTNGVYERAKKSLSDSGVADIEFWGIQPNPLVSKVREAISIAKDVENGIGGIIAVGGGSVIDSAKAVGIGVKYQGDIWDIFEDVKKKPNKGLP
;
A
#
# COMPACT_ATOMS: atom_id res chain seq x y z
N MET A 1 11.96 -29.74 20.34
CA MET A 1 11.53 -28.77 19.32
C MET A 1 10.16 -29.24 18.87
N ASP A 2 9.12 -28.44 19.09
CA ASP A 2 7.74 -28.84 18.82
C ASP A 2 7.38 -28.66 17.34
N SER A 3 6.33 -29.37 16.89
CA SER A 3 5.86 -29.29 15.50
C SER A 3 5.20 -27.94 15.21
N PHE A 4 5.46 -27.39 14.03
CA PHE A 4 4.84 -26.13 13.57
C PHE A 4 4.61 -26.11 12.06
N VAL A 5 3.76 -25.20 11.60
CA VAL A 5 3.53 -24.88 10.19
C VAL A 5 4.05 -23.47 9.90
N PHE A 6 4.84 -23.30 8.84
CA PHE A 6 5.27 -22.00 8.33
C PHE A 6 4.63 -21.73 6.97
N HIS A 7 3.92 -20.62 6.84
CA HIS A 7 3.30 -20.18 5.59
C HIS A 7 3.48 -18.67 5.42
N SER A 8 4.06 -18.24 4.29
CA SER A 8 4.27 -16.84 3.95
C SER A 8 3.88 -16.62 2.47
N PRO A 9 2.68 -16.08 2.19
CA PRO A 9 2.15 -16.00 0.82
C PRO A 9 2.73 -14.84 0.00
N THR A 10 3.50 -13.94 0.63
CA THR A 10 4.06 -12.74 -0.02
C THR A 10 5.12 -13.12 -1.04
N LYS A 11 4.91 -12.73 -2.31
CA LYS A 11 5.94 -12.79 -3.36
C LYS A 11 7.03 -11.75 -3.07
N ILE A 12 8.27 -12.20 -2.91
CA ILE A 12 9.42 -11.33 -2.65
C ILE A 12 10.24 -11.18 -3.93
N LEU A 13 10.34 -9.94 -4.43
CA LEU A 13 11.26 -9.58 -5.51
C LEU A 13 12.47 -8.86 -4.92
N PHE A 14 13.57 -9.60 -4.77
CA PHE A 14 14.81 -9.09 -4.20
C PHE A 14 15.91 -8.95 -5.26
N GLY A 15 16.72 -7.90 -5.14
CA GLY A 15 17.85 -7.64 -6.02
C GLY A 15 17.92 -6.19 -6.49
N LYS A 16 19.05 -5.84 -7.10
CA LYS A 16 19.23 -4.53 -7.76
C LYS A 16 18.17 -4.38 -8.85
N ASP A 17 17.68 -3.15 -9.02
CA ASP A 17 16.72 -2.77 -10.07
C ASP A 17 15.34 -3.44 -9.99
N SER A 18 15.02 -4.18 -8.91
CA SER A 18 13.71 -4.82 -8.72
C SER A 18 12.54 -3.84 -8.72
N ILE A 19 12.78 -2.58 -8.33
CA ILE A 19 11.80 -1.49 -8.33
C ILE A 19 11.15 -1.26 -9.71
N GLN A 20 11.84 -1.60 -10.80
CA GLN A 20 11.31 -1.44 -12.16
C GLN A 20 10.14 -2.41 -12.46
N LYS A 21 9.95 -3.43 -11.62
CA LYS A 21 8.89 -4.43 -11.76
C LYS A 21 7.58 -4.02 -11.08
N ILE A 22 7.52 -2.92 -10.33
CA ILE A 22 6.32 -2.54 -9.55
C ILE A 22 5.07 -2.45 -10.43
N GLY A 23 5.16 -1.77 -11.58
CA GLY A 23 4.02 -1.60 -12.49
C GLY A 23 3.53 -2.91 -13.11
N SER A 24 4.44 -3.79 -13.54
CA SER A 24 4.05 -5.09 -14.09
C SER A 24 3.50 -6.03 -13.02
N GLU A 25 4.04 -5.98 -11.80
CA GLU A 25 3.53 -6.77 -10.69
C GLU A 25 2.13 -6.35 -10.26
N ILE A 26 1.83 -5.05 -10.15
CA ILE A 26 0.50 -4.60 -9.76
C ILE A 26 -0.55 -4.89 -10.87
N LYS A 27 -0.14 -4.84 -12.14
CA LYS A 27 -0.97 -5.28 -13.27
C LYS A 27 -1.34 -6.77 -13.21
N ASN A 28 -0.48 -7.63 -12.66
CA ASN A 28 -0.79 -9.06 -12.48
C ASN A 28 -1.97 -9.28 -11.52
N TYR A 29 -2.29 -8.30 -10.66
CA TYR A 29 -3.49 -8.31 -9.81
C TYR A 29 -4.73 -7.73 -10.50
N GLY A 30 -4.67 -7.38 -11.78
CA GLY A 30 -5.77 -6.76 -12.53
C GLY A 30 -5.99 -5.28 -12.20
N VAL A 31 -5.02 -4.63 -11.57
CA VAL A 31 -5.14 -3.23 -11.10
C VAL A 31 -4.60 -2.27 -12.16
N ASN A 32 -5.41 -1.29 -12.55
CA ASN A 32 -5.03 -0.26 -13.52
C ASN A 32 -4.84 1.13 -12.88
N LYS A 33 -5.26 1.32 -11.63
CA LYS A 33 -5.08 2.56 -10.89
C LYS A 33 -4.83 2.30 -9.42
N VAL A 34 -3.83 2.98 -8.84
CA VAL A 34 -3.38 2.75 -7.46
C VAL A 34 -3.36 4.04 -6.63
N LEU A 35 -3.51 3.89 -5.32
CA LEU A 35 -3.07 4.92 -4.38
C LEU A 35 -1.65 4.60 -3.96
N ILE A 36 -0.70 5.49 -4.25
CA ILE A 36 0.70 5.31 -3.88
C ILE A 36 1.04 6.17 -2.66
N LEU A 37 1.46 5.52 -1.58
CA LEU A 37 1.77 6.15 -0.29
C LEU A 37 3.28 6.38 -0.15
N PHE A 38 3.59 7.56 0.39
CA PHE A 38 4.96 7.98 0.67
C PHE A 38 5.12 8.60 2.05
N GLY A 39 6.35 8.52 2.58
CA GLY A 39 6.74 9.19 3.81
C GLY A 39 7.17 10.65 3.61
N GLY A 40 8.18 11.08 4.36
CA GLY A 40 8.69 12.47 4.37
C GLY A 40 9.56 12.90 3.18
N GLY A 41 9.62 12.14 2.09
CA GLY A 41 10.26 12.60 0.85
C GLY A 41 11.69 12.10 0.56
N SER A 42 12.30 11.27 1.42
CA SER A 42 13.63 10.68 1.15
C SER A 42 13.70 9.88 -0.16
N VAL A 43 12.56 9.35 -0.60
CA VAL A 43 12.41 8.65 -1.89
C VAL A 43 12.64 9.56 -3.11
N LYS A 44 12.45 10.88 -2.97
CA LYS A 44 12.73 11.84 -4.05
C LYS A 44 14.23 12.11 -4.17
N THR A 45 14.95 12.14 -3.06
CA THR A 45 16.39 12.46 -3.05
C THR A 45 17.27 11.30 -3.53
N ASN A 46 16.81 10.06 -3.41
CA ASN A 46 17.58 8.86 -3.78
C ASN A 46 17.11 8.19 -5.10
N GLY A 47 16.24 8.85 -5.86
CA GLY A 47 15.73 8.37 -7.16
C GLY A 47 14.74 7.20 -7.09
N VAL A 48 14.32 6.76 -5.89
CA VAL A 48 13.30 5.71 -5.73
C VAL A 48 11.95 6.17 -6.29
N TYR A 49 11.57 7.41 -6.02
CA TYR A 49 10.32 8.00 -6.49
C TYR A 49 10.23 7.96 -8.02
N GLU A 50 11.26 8.49 -8.71
CA GLU A 50 11.28 8.52 -10.18
C GLU A 50 11.21 7.12 -10.79
N ARG A 51 11.96 6.16 -10.23
CA ARG A 51 11.92 4.77 -10.72
C ARG A 51 10.57 4.09 -10.51
N ALA A 52 9.92 4.32 -9.37
CA ALA A 52 8.59 3.78 -9.10
C ALA A 52 7.54 4.38 -10.05
N LYS A 53 7.52 5.71 -10.18
CA LYS A 53 6.62 6.43 -11.10
C LYS A 53 6.83 6.00 -12.56
N LYS A 54 8.09 5.87 -12.98
CA LYS A 54 8.42 5.37 -14.32
C LYS A 54 7.89 3.95 -14.55
N SER A 55 8.09 3.04 -13.60
CA SER A 55 7.60 1.66 -13.69
C SER A 55 6.07 1.60 -13.86
N LEU A 56 5.34 2.41 -13.09
CA LEU A 56 3.87 2.52 -13.20
C LEU A 56 3.45 3.07 -14.57
N SER A 57 4.07 4.17 -15.00
CA SER A 57 3.80 4.81 -16.30
C SER A 57 4.07 3.86 -17.47
N ASP A 58 5.23 3.20 -17.50
CA ASP A 58 5.61 2.23 -18.52
C ASP A 58 4.63 1.03 -18.59
N SER A 59 3.95 0.73 -17.48
CA SER A 59 2.97 -0.36 -17.37
C SER A 59 1.52 0.10 -17.60
N GLY A 60 1.31 1.39 -17.89
CA GLY A 60 -0.03 1.98 -18.06
C GLY A 60 -0.88 1.96 -16.79
N VAL A 61 -0.25 2.01 -15.61
CA VAL A 61 -0.94 2.08 -14.32
C VAL A 61 -1.02 3.54 -13.90
N ALA A 62 -2.24 4.06 -13.80
CA ALA A 62 -2.47 5.39 -13.24
C ALA A 62 -2.26 5.38 -11.73
N ASP A 63 -1.91 6.53 -11.14
CA ASP A 63 -1.74 6.62 -9.71
C ASP A 63 -2.21 7.96 -9.14
N ILE A 64 -2.62 7.93 -7.86
CA ILE A 64 -2.84 9.11 -7.03
C ILE A 64 -1.82 9.04 -5.89
N GLU A 65 -1.14 10.15 -5.65
CA GLU A 65 -0.10 10.21 -4.63
C GLU A 65 -0.68 10.64 -3.28
N PHE A 66 -0.24 9.97 -2.23
CA PHE A 66 -0.53 10.34 -0.86
C PHE A 66 0.75 10.48 -0.05
N TRP A 67 1.00 11.69 0.44
CA TRP A 67 2.25 12.07 1.12
C TRP A 67 2.05 12.36 2.59
N GLY A 68 3.17 12.39 3.32
CA GLY A 68 3.21 12.87 4.70
C GLY A 68 2.97 11.79 5.74
N ILE A 69 3.19 10.51 5.39
CA ILE A 69 3.26 9.46 6.41
C ILE A 69 4.48 9.72 7.30
N GLN A 70 4.25 9.90 8.59
CA GLN A 70 5.29 10.17 9.58
C GLN A 70 5.84 8.85 10.18
N PRO A 71 7.06 8.88 10.76
CA PRO A 71 7.46 7.85 11.72
C PRO A 71 6.40 7.77 12.84
N ASN A 72 5.97 6.55 13.21
CA ASN A 72 4.80 6.30 14.08
C ASN A 72 3.50 6.88 13.48
N PRO A 73 2.94 6.22 12.45
CA PRO A 73 1.85 6.78 11.66
C PRO A 73 0.59 6.99 12.51
N LEU A 74 -0.05 8.15 12.33
CA LEU A 74 -1.31 8.48 13.00
C LEU A 74 -2.50 7.89 12.24
N VAL A 75 -3.50 7.39 12.96
CA VAL A 75 -4.74 6.86 12.36
C VAL A 75 -5.51 7.92 11.56
N SER A 76 -5.42 9.20 11.94
CA SER A 76 -6.03 10.30 11.18
C SER A 76 -5.51 10.32 9.73
N LYS A 77 -4.21 10.13 9.53
CA LYS A 77 -3.58 10.12 8.21
C LYS A 77 -3.99 8.89 7.40
N VAL A 78 -4.18 7.75 8.06
CA VAL A 78 -4.73 6.54 7.44
C VAL A 78 -6.17 6.75 7.00
N ARG A 79 -7.01 7.40 7.83
CA ARG A 79 -8.42 7.72 7.50
C ARG A 79 -8.52 8.64 6.28
N GLU A 80 -7.65 9.65 6.17
CA GLU A 80 -7.55 10.50 4.97
C GLU A 80 -7.28 9.67 3.70
N ALA A 81 -6.27 8.80 3.75
CA ALA A 81 -5.93 7.93 2.61
C ALA A 81 -7.06 6.94 2.26
N ILE A 82 -7.76 6.39 3.26
CA ILE A 82 -8.94 5.55 3.05
C ILE A 82 -10.04 6.34 2.33
N SER A 83 -10.30 7.58 2.74
CA SER A 83 -11.31 8.42 2.08
C SER A 83 -11.00 8.62 0.60
N ILE A 84 -9.74 8.91 0.26
CA ILE A 84 -9.29 9.07 -1.13
C ILE A 84 -9.45 7.77 -1.91
N ALA A 85 -9.07 6.64 -1.33
CA ALA A 85 -9.15 5.34 -2.00
C ALA A 85 -10.58 4.79 -2.13
N LYS A 86 -11.51 5.19 -1.24
CA LYS A 86 -12.94 4.83 -1.31
C LYS A 86 -13.73 5.65 -2.33
N ASP A 87 -13.26 6.84 -2.66
CA ASP A 87 -13.92 7.69 -3.64
C ASP A 87 -13.98 6.98 -5.00
N VAL A 88 -15.21 6.77 -5.47
CA VAL A 88 -15.49 6.00 -6.69
C VAL A 88 -14.93 6.70 -7.93
N GLU A 89 -14.90 8.04 -7.93
CA GLU A 89 -14.32 8.83 -9.02
C GLU A 89 -12.82 8.57 -9.16
N ASN A 90 -12.16 8.23 -8.04
CA ASN A 90 -10.75 7.89 -8.06
C ASN A 90 -10.49 6.50 -8.63
N GLY A 91 -11.43 5.56 -8.59
CA GLY A 91 -11.29 4.24 -9.23
C GLY A 91 -10.06 3.45 -8.76
N ILE A 92 -9.65 3.60 -7.49
CA ILE A 92 -8.46 2.94 -6.93
C ILE A 92 -8.71 1.43 -6.77
N GLY A 93 -7.88 0.63 -7.42
CA GLY A 93 -7.94 -0.84 -7.36
C GLY A 93 -6.84 -1.49 -6.53
N GLY A 94 -5.82 -0.75 -6.10
CA GLY A 94 -4.68 -1.26 -5.33
C GLY A 94 -3.93 -0.17 -4.57
N ILE A 95 -3.11 -0.57 -3.61
CA ILE A 95 -2.32 0.32 -2.75
C ILE A 95 -0.83 -0.01 -2.93
N ILE A 96 0.00 1.00 -3.17
CA ILE A 96 1.45 0.83 -3.25
C ILE A 96 2.11 1.61 -2.12
N ALA A 97 2.93 0.94 -1.32
CA ALA A 97 3.78 1.59 -0.32
C ALA A 97 5.19 1.79 -0.89
N VAL A 98 5.68 3.04 -0.93
CA VAL A 98 7.08 3.34 -1.26
C VAL A 98 7.72 4.08 -0.09
N GLY A 99 8.35 3.29 0.79
CA GLY A 99 9.00 3.80 1.99
C GLY A 99 9.38 2.69 2.96
N GLY A 100 9.67 3.08 4.21
CA GLY A 100 9.98 2.14 5.30
C GLY A 100 8.73 1.57 5.99
N GLY A 101 8.93 1.00 7.18
CA GLY A 101 7.88 0.32 7.95
C GLY A 101 6.62 1.15 8.19
N SER A 102 6.75 2.43 8.52
CA SER A 102 5.58 3.29 8.77
C SER A 102 4.67 3.45 7.55
N VAL A 103 5.26 3.56 6.35
CA VAL A 103 4.51 3.65 5.07
C VAL A 103 3.86 2.32 4.76
N ILE A 104 4.57 1.21 4.98
CA ILE A 104 4.07 -0.15 4.77
C ILE A 104 2.88 -0.44 5.71
N ASP A 105 2.99 -0.12 6.99
CA ASP A 105 1.91 -0.36 7.96
C ASP A 105 0.70 0.53 7.68
N SER A 106 0.92 1.79 7.29
CA SER A 106 -0.15 2.67 6.83
C SER A 106 -0.85 2.11 5.61
N ALA A 107 -0.11 1.61 4.61
CA ALA A 107 -0.69 1.01 3.41
C ALA A 107 -1.52 -0.25 3.70
N LYS A 108 -1.09 -1.11 4.65
CA LYS A 108 -1.89 -2.25 5.11
C LYS A 108 -3.22 -1.78 5.69
N ALA A 109 -3.18 -0.79 6.58
CA ALA A 109 -4.37 -0.24 7.21
C ALA A 109 -5.32 0.41 6.18
N VAL A 110 -4.78 1.12 5.19
CA VAL A 110 -5.57 1.68 4.09
C VAL A 110 -6.20 0.57 3.24
N GLY A 111 -5.42 -0.42 2.80
CA GLY A 111 -5.90 -1.52 1.97
C GLY A 111 -7.03 -2.31 2.63
N ILE A 112 -6.97 -2.50 3.95
CA ILE A 112 -8.05 -3.08 4.75
C ILE A 112 -9.23 -2.11 4.87
N GLY A 113 -8.95 -0.86 5.26
CA GLY A 113 -9.96 0.16 5.56
C GLY A 113 -10.85 0.52 4.38
N VAL A 114 -10.35 0.41 3.14
CA VAL A 114 -11.16 0.61 1.92
C VAL A 114 -12.32 -0.38 1.82
N LYS A 115 -12.13 -1.63 2.26
CA LYS A 115 -13.17 -2.68 2.21
C LYS A 115 -13.93 -2.84 3.52
N TYR A 116 -13.47 -2.20 4.57
CA TYR A 116 -14.10 -2.26 5.89
C TYR A 116 -15.21 -1.21 6.01
N GLN A 117 -16.35 -1.63 6.57
CA GLN A 117 -17.55 -0.80 6.72
C GLN A 117 -17.51 0.09 7.98
N GLY A 118 -16.72 -0.28 8.99
CA GLY A 118 -16.53 0.52 10.21
C GLY A 118 -15.32 1.45 10.14
N ASP A 119 -14.97 2.04 11.27
CA ASP A 119 -13.73 2.80 11.40
C ASP A 119 -12.54 1.85 11.47
N ILE A 120 -11.45 2.15 10.76
CA ILE A 120 -10.25 1.29 10.72
C ILE A 120 -9.65 1.02 12.12
N TRP A 121 -9.86 1.92 13.08
CA TRP A 121 -9.39 1.79 14.46
C TRP A 121 -10.01 0.61 15.19
N ASP A 122 -11.23 0.23 14.82
CA ASP A 122 -11.93 -0.94 15.36
C ASP A 122 -11.08 -2.22 15.34
N ILE A 123 -10.29 -2.39 14.28
CA ILE A 123 -9.48 -3.60 14.03
C ILE A 123 -8.26 -3.64 14.95
N PHE A 124 -7.83 -2.48 15.46
CA PHE A 124 -6.72 -2.38 16.43
C PHE A 124 -7.19 -2.55 17.87
N GLU A 125 -8.48 -2.29 18.16
CA GLU A 125 -9.06 -2.43 19.50
C GLU A 125 -9.61 -3.82 19.79
N ASP A 126 -10.19 -4.50 18.79
CA ASP A 126 -10.80 -5.82 18.96
C ASP A 126 -10.24 -6.85 17.96
N VAL A 127 -9.43 -7.78 18.48
CA VAL A 127 -8.84 -8.89 17.72
C VAL A 127 -9.87 -9.85 17.09
N LYS A 128 -11.15 -9.78 17.52
CA LYS A 128 -12.24 -10.55 16.90
C LYS A 128 -12.73 -9.92 15.61
N LYS A 129 -12.53 -8.61 15.39
CA LYS A 129 -12.87 -7.92 14.14
C LYS A 129 -11.83 -8.26 13.07
N LYS A 130 -12.03 -9.40 12.40
CA LYS A 130 -11.13 -9.89 11.37
C LYS A 130 -11.55 -9.39 9.99
N PRO A 131 -10.80 -8.48 9.35
CA PRO A 131 -11.06 -8.11 7.97
C PRO A 131 -10.78 -9.31 7.05
N ASN A 132 -11.73 -9.63 6.17
CA ASN A 132 -11.63 -10.82 5.31
C ASN A 132 -10.73 -10.59 4.08
N LYS A 133 -10.60 -9.34 3.61
CA LYS A 133 -9.81 -9.01 2.40
C LYS A 133 -9.48 -7.52 2.35
N GLY A 134 -8.24 -7.19 1.95
CA GLY A 134 -7.84 -5.82 1.59
C GLY A 134 -7.82 -5.60 0.07
N LEU A 135 -7.55 -4.37 -0.36
CA LEU A 135 -7.00 -4.14 -1.69
C LEU A 135 -5.60 -4.77 -1.82
N PRO A 136 -5.21 -5.23 -3.02
CA PRO A 136 -3.84 -5.66 -3.30
C PRO A 136 -2.84 -4.51 -3.13
#